data_AF-A0A9P8L9I4-F1
#
_entry.id   AF-A0A9P8L9I4-F1
#
_cell.length_a   1.000
_cell.length_b   1.000
_cell.length_c   1.000
_cell.angle_alpha   90.00
_cell.angle_beta   90.00
_cell.angle_gamma   90.00
#
_symmetry.space_group_name_H-M   'P 1'
#
loop_
_entity.id
_entity.type
_entity.pdbx_description
1 polymer ?
#
loop_
_entity_poly.entity_id
_entity_poly.type
_entity_poly.pdbx_seq_one_letter_code
_entity_poly.pdbx_strand_id
1 'polypeptide(L)'
;MWYQSTNSVTAAQPFREEIDKVVAHYIAPGSPRELNISARDRAELMLALQHTTHPSAFALIHTVVDLALRGCSHPNFIRWSICNGNRARVLYVRLIGALCIAGSCIVAVLLILSKASRWWRVIILPPLLFGIGILVAALKGLCLILHNKHTRSVRPWEQFGEDLPSFVEGDDETITAEKRREHRASLSTFGRANTFNQESWAEKYKKKPVLRKVFDQKTWVQDETVRKLQDNIVLQSYLWSVIIGVPLVALFVALPSGNYY
;
A
#
# COMPACT_ATOMS: atom_id res chain seq x y z
N MET A 1 36.95 -21.28 -8.75
CA MET A 1 37.31 -22.55 -9.42
C MET A 1 37.12 -23.68 -8.41
N TRP A 2 35.87 -24.13 -8.20
CA TRP A 2 35.52 -25.16 -7.19
C TRP A 2 34.31 -26.02 -7.67
N TYR A 3 34.37 -26.61 -8.86
CA TYR A 3 33.17 -27.27 -9.43
C TYR A 3 33.44 -28.49 -10.31
N GLN A 4 34.40 -29.36 -9.97
CA GLN A 4 34.70 -30.51 -10.86
C GLN A 4 34.93 -31.88 -10.20
N SER A 5 34.55 -32.15 -8.95
CA SER A 5 34.76 -33.52 -8.40
C SER A 5 33.70 -34.08 -7.44
N THR A 6 32.40 -33.79 -7.65
CA THR A 6 31.31 -34.39 -6.83
C THR A 6 30.14 -34.97 -7.66
N ASN A 7 30.32 -35.21 -8.96
CA ASN A 7 29.20 -35.31 -9.92
C ASN A 7 28.44 -36.64 -10.03
N SER A 8 28.83 -37.77 -9.42
CA SER A 8 28.09 -39.03 -9.62
C SER A 8 27.02 -39.33 -8.57
N VAL A 9 27.23 -38.97 -7.30
CA VAL A 9 26.30 -39.30 -6.19
C VAL A 9 25.23 -38.22 -5.99
N THR A 10 25.58 -36.95 -6.21
CA THR A 10 24.65 -35.81 -6.07
C THR A 10 23.67 -35.70 -7.23
N ALA A 11 24.06 -36.11 -8.43
CA ALA A 11 23.21 -36.16 -9.62
C ALA A 11 22.13 -37.27 -9.54
N ALA A 12 22.37 -38.31 -8.73
CA ALA A 12 21.41 -39.40 -8.51
C ALA A 12 20.32 -39.05 -7.48
N GLN A 13 20.40 -37.89 -6.82
CA GLN A 13 19.41 -37.48 -5.83
C GLN A 13 18.12 -36.98 -6.49
N PRO A 14 16.93 -37.36 -5.98
CA PRO A 14 15.67 -36.92 -6.56
C PRO A 14 15.51 -35.41 -6.41
N PHE A 15 14.88 -34.78 -7.41
CA PHE A 15 14.58 -33.34 -7.47
C PHE A 15 15.78 -32.40 -7.38
N ARG A 16 16.99 -32.89 -7.72
CA ARG A 16 18.23 -32.11 -7.67
C ARG A 16 18.15 -30.87 -8.57
N GLU A 17 17.67 -31.02 -9.80
CA GLU A 17 17.55 -29.91 -10.75
C GLU A 17 16.59 -28.82 -10.26
N GLU A 18 15.47 -29.21 -9.64
CA GLU A 18 14.48 -28.30 -9.09
C GLU A 18 15.06 -27.52 -7.90
N ILE A 19 15.82 -28.19 -7.03
CA ILE A 19 16.52 -27.53 -5.92
C ILE A 19 17.57 -26.56 -6.43
N ASP A 20 18.35 -26.95 -7.44
CA ASP A 20 19.36 -26.06 -8.03
C ASP A 20 18.70 -24.82 -8.64
N LYS A 21 17.53 -24.97 -9.29
CA LYS A 21 16.71 -23.84 -9.76
C LYS A 21 16.23 -22.95 -8.61
N VAL A 22 15.73 -23.55 -7.52
CA VAL A 22 15.31 -22.79 -6.32
C VAL A 22 16.49 -22.03 -5.72
N VAL A 23 17.64 -22.67 -5.58
CA VAL A 23 18.85 -22.05 -5.04
C VAL A 23 19.28 -20.87 -5.91
N ALA A 24 19.39 -21.08 -7.22
CA ALA A 24 19.80 -20.05 -8.16
C ALA A 24 18.84 -18.84 -8.19
N HIS A 25 17.56 -19.05 -7.85
CA HIS A 25 16.54 -18.02 -7.96
C HIS A 25 16.24 -17.27 -6.66
N TYR A 26 16.25 -17.98 -5.53
CA TYR A 26 15.75 -17.48 -4.24
C TYR A 26 16.80 -17.44 -3.12
N ILE A 27 17.87 -18.24 -3.20
CA ILE A 27 18.80 -18.44 -2.07
C ILE A 27 20.17 -17.81 -2.36
N ALA A 28 20.67 -17.92 -3.59
CA ALA A 28 21.99 -17.43 -3.96
C ALA A 28 22.09 -15.90 -3.79
N PRO A 29 23.25 -15.38 -3.34
CA PRO A 29 23.46 -13.94 -3.22
C PRO A 29 23.33 -13.27 -4.59
N GLY A 30 22.55 -12.19 -4.67
CA GLY A 30 22.28 -11.47 -5.91
C GLY A 30 21.29 -12.20 -6.85
N SER A 31 20.59 -13.22 -6.37
CA SER A 31 19.59 -13.91 -7.19
C SER A 31 18.40 -12.99 -7.52
N PRO A 32 17.67 -13.23 -8.63
CA PRO A 32 16.59 -12.34 -9.07
C PRO A 32 15.51 -12.10 -8.00
N ARG A 33 15.22 -13.12 -7.18
CA ARG A 33 14.24 -13.07 -6.10
C ARG A 33 14.87 -13.50 -4.78
N GLU A 34 16.08 -13.02 -4.51
CA GLU A 34 16.82 -13.33 -3.27
C GLU A 34 15.93 -13.09 -2.04
N LEU A 35 15.79 -14.14 -1.22
CA LEU A 35 15.05 -14.07 0.01
C LEU A 35 15.87 -13.34 1.08
N ASN A 36 15.17 -12.56 1.90
CA ASN A 36 15.77 -11.85 3.03
C ASN A 36 16.04 -12.82 4.20
N ILE A 37 17.11 -13.62 4.08
CA ILE A 37 17.59 -14.56 5.09
C ILE A 37 19.02 -14.19 5.52
N SER A 38 19.42 -14.57 6.73
CA SER A 38 20.76 -14.25 7.23
C SER A 38 21.84 -14.99 6.42
N ALA A 39 23.03 -14.40 6.32
CA ALA A 39 24.16 -15.03 5.64
C ALA A 39 24.56 -16.38 6.27
N ARG A 40 24.37 -16.51 7.59
CA ARG A 40 24.61 -17.75 8.33
C ARG A 40 23.62 -18.84 7.91
N ASP A 41 22.31 -18.57 7.98
CA ASP A 41 21.28 -19.57 7.65
C ASP A 41 21.40 -20.00 6.19
N ARG A 42 21.77 -19.07 5.30
CA ARG A 42 22.08 -19.36 3.90
C ARG A 42 23.26 -20.31 3.76
N ALA A 43 24.37 -20.05 4.45
CA ALA A 43 25.55 -20.90 4.40
C ALA A 43 25.25 -22.31 4.94
N GLU A 44 24.50 -22.41 6.04
CA GLU A 44 24.06 -23.68 6.62
C GLU A 44 23.15 -24.46 5.64
N LEU A 45 22.19 -23.80 5.00
CA LEU A 45 21.35 -24.42 3.96
C LEU A 45 22.20 -24.90 2.78
N MET A 46 23.09 -24.05 2.26
CA MET A 46 23.93 -24.40 1.11
C MET A 46 24.85 -25.59 1.42
N LEU A 47 25.36 -25.69 2.64
CA LEU A 47 26.12 -26.85 3.10
C LEU A 47 25.25 -28.12 3.17
N ALA A 48 24.05 -28.03 3.74
CA ALA A 48 23.13 -29.17 3.80
C ALA A 48 22.74 -29.69 2.40
N LEU A 49 22.49 -28.77 1.45
CA LEU A 49 22.10 -29.11 0.08
C LEU A 49 23.22 -29.76 -0.73
N GLN A 50 24.49 -29.66 -0.31
CA GLN A 50 25.57 -30.44 -0.93
C GLN A 50 25.38 -31.94 -0.72
N HIS A 51 24.74 -32.33 0.39
CA HIS A 51 24.63 -33.72 0.80
C HIS A 51 23.23 -34.31 0.63
N THR A 52 22.17 -33.51 0.62
CA THR A 52 20.80 -34.02 0.55
C THR A 52 19.83 -33.09 -0.19
N THR A 53 18.82 -33.68 -0.83
CA THR A 53 17.65 -33.00 -1.40
C THR A 53 16.39 -33.13 -0.53
N HIS A 54 16.51 -33.72 0.67
CA HIS A 54 15.38 -33.94 1.55
C HIS A 54 14.78 -32.60 2.04
N PRO A 55 13.44 -32.45 2.07
CA PRO A 55 12.78 -31.18 2.42
C PRO A 55 13.13 -30.65 3.82
N SER A 56 13.56 -31.53 4.75
CA SER A 56 14.00 -31.10 6.08
C SER A 56 15.21 -30.17 6.06
N ALA A 57 16.04 -30.20 5.00
CA ALA A 57 17.14 -29.25 4.84
C ALA A 57 16.65 -27.80 4.79
N PHE A 58 15.41 -27.57 4.32
CA PHE A 58 14.80 -26.25 4.25
C PHE A 58 14.01 -25.86 5.51
N ALA A 59 13.92 -26.72 6.55
CA ALA A 59 13.00 -26.50 7.68
C ALA A 59 13.24 -25.15 8.39
N LEU A 60 14.51 -24.80 8.63
CA LEU A 60 14.87 -23.51 9.23
C LEU A 60 14.46 -22.34 8.33
N ILE A 61 14.86 -22.39 7.06
CA ILE A 61 14.57 -21.32 6.08
C ILE A 61 13.08 -21.14 5.87
N HIS A 62 12.33 -22.24 5.76
CA HIS A 62 10.87 -22.21 5.67
C HIS A 62 10.26 -21.48 6.87
N THR A 63 10.72 -21.77 8.08
CA THR A 63 10.23 -21.11 9.30
C THR A 63 10.52 -19.61 9.29
N VAL A 64 11.74 -19.21 8.94
CA VAL A 64 12.12 -17.79 8.84
C VAL A 64 11.28 -17.05 7.80
N VAL A 65 11.07 -17.66 6.63
CA VAL A 65 10.30 -17.06 5.54
C VAL A 65 8.81 -16.99 5.88
N ASP A 66 8.22 -18.03 6.48
CA ASP A 66 6.82 -18.03 6.92
C ASP A 66 6.57 -16.97 7.99
N LEU A 67 7.50 -16.82 8.95
CA LEU A 67 7.43 -15.75 9.96
C LEU A 67 7.53 -14.37 9.32
N ALA A 68 8.40 -14.15 8.35
CA ALA A 68 8.49 -12.88 7.63
C ALA A 68 7.22 -12.60 6.81
N LEU A 69 6.65 -13.62 6.16
CA LEU A 69 5.41 -13.51 5.39
C LEU A 69 4.24 -13.11 6.30
N ARG A 70 4.06 -13.80 7.43
CA ARG A 70 2.95 -13.57 8.36
C ARG A 70 3.14 -12.31 9.21
N GLY A 71 4.37 -12.04 9.66
CA GLY A 71 4.70 -10.94 10.57
C GLY A 71 4.93 -9.60 9.89
N CYS A 72 5.35 -9.60 8.61
CA CYS A 72 5.70 -8.36 7.90
C CYS A 72 4.88 -8.19 6.62
N SER A 73 4.96 -9.12 5.68
CA SER A 73 4.36 -8.96 4.36
C SER A 73 2.83 -8.93 4.40
N HIS A 74 2.21 -9.80 5.19
CA HIS A 74 0.75 -9.87 5.31
C HIS A 74 0.15 -8.60 5.95
N PRO A 75 0.63 -8.11 7.11
CA PRO A 75 0.15 -6.83 7.67
C PRO A 75 0.35 -5.65 6.71
N ASN A 76 1.47 -5.61 5.99
CA ASN A 76 1.72 -4.56 4.99
C ASN A 76 0.74 -4.66 3.81
N PHE A 77 0.47 -5.87 3.33
CA PHE A 77 -0.54 -6.12 2.30
C PHE A 77 -1.92 -5.62 2.76
N ILE A 78 -2.35 -6.00 3.97
CA ILE A 78 -3.63 -5.55 4.53
C ILE A 78 -3.69 -4.02 4.63
N ARG A 79 -2.65 -3.37 5.18
CA ARG A 79 -2.58 -1.90 5.27
C ARG A 79 -2.70 -1.24 3.89
N TRP A 80 -2.05 -1.82 2.88
CA TRP A 80 -2.07 -1.30 1.53
C TRP A 80 -3.43 -1.52 0.84
N SER A 81 -4.10 -2.65 1.10
CA SER A 81 -5.42 -3.01 0.58
C SER A 81 -6.55 -2.13 1.14
N ILE A 82 -6.46 -1.72 2.41
CA ILE A 82 -7.43 -0.80 3.04
C ILE A 82 -7.40 0.59 2.40
N CYS A 83 -6.23 1.07 1.96
CA CYS A 83 -6.08 2.41 1.42
C CYS A 83 -6.89 2.58 0.12
N ASN A 84 -8.00 3.33 0.19
CA ASN A 84 -8.85 3.58 -0.98
C ASN A 84 -8.28 4.66 -1.92
N GLY A 85 -7.41 5.55 -1.45
CA GLY A 85 -6.83 6.63 -2.25
C GLY A 85 -5.37 6.36 -2.62
N ASN A 86 -4.95 6.87 -3.78
CA ASN A 86 -3.52 6.97 -4.09
C ASN A 86 -2.84 8.07 -3.24
N ARG A 87 -1.50 8.09 -3.24
CA ARG A 87 -0.71 9.02 -2.42
C ARG A 87 -1.06 10.50 -2.66
N ALA A 88 -1.27 10.90 -3.92
CA ALA A 88 -1.61 12.27 -4.28
C ALA A 88 -3.00 12.67 -3.73
N ARG A 89 -4.00 11.79 -3.90
CA ARG A 89 -5.35 11.99 -3.37
C ARG A 89 -5.37 12.04 -1.84
N VAL A 90 -4.64 11.15 -1.16
CA VAL A 90 -4.56 11.16 0.31
C VAL A 90 -3.90 12.45 0.81
N LEU A 91 -2.81 12.91 0.16
CA LEU A 91 -2.19 14.19 0.49
C LEU A 91 -3.16 15.36 0.30
N TYR A 92 -3.89 15.40 -0.82
CA TYR A 92 -4.91 16.42 -1.08
C TYR A 92 -6.00 16.45 0.00
N VAL A 93 -6.51 15.28 0.39
CA VAL A 93 -7.55 15.17 1.43
C VAL A 93 -7.00 15.59 2.80
N ARG A 94 -5.73 15.29 3.13
CA ARG A 94 -5.08 15.78 4.35
C ARG A 94 -4.99 17.31 4.37
N LEU A 95 -4.64 17.93 3.24
CA LEU A 95 -4.60 19.38 3.11
C LEU A 95 -5.99 20.00 3.32
N ILE A 96 -7.05 19.42 2.72
CA ILE A 96 -8.43 19.86 2.96
C ILE A 96 -8.79 19.76 4.45
N GLY A 97 -8.52 18.61 5.08
CA GLY A 97 -8.80 18.43 6.51
C GLY A 97 -8.08 19.46 7.38
N ALA A 98 -6.80 19.71 7.12
CA ALA A 98 -6.00 20.70 7.83
C ALA A 98 -6.52 22.14 7.62
N LEU A 99 -6.89 22.49 6.38
CA LEU A 99 -7.46 23.81 6.06
C LEU A 99 -8.84 24.01 6.71
N CYS A 100 -9.67 22.97 6.76
CA CYS A 100 -10.95 23.02 7.48
C CYS A 100 -10.73 23.30 8.98
N ILE A 101 -9.80 22.57 9.62
CA ILE A 101 -9.46 22.79 11.04
C ILE A 101 -8.92 24.21 11.25
N ALA A 102 -7.96 24.63 10.43
CA ALA A 102 -7.36 25.97 10.52
C ALA A 102 -8.42 27.07 10.33
N GLY A 103 -9.32 26.91 9.35
CA GLY A 103 -10.45 27.82 9.13
C GLY A 103 -11.39 27.88 10.33
N SER A 104 -11.73 26.73 10.94
CA SER A 104 -12.52 26.69 12.17
C SER A 104 -11.83 27.41 13.33
N CYS A 105 -10.52 27.24 13.49
CA CYS A 105 -9.74 27.97 14.51
C CYS A 105 -9.72 29.47 14.25
N ILE A 106 -9.55 29.91 12.99
CA ILE A 106 -9.59 31.33 12.62
C ILE A 106 -10.95 31.93 12.96
N VAL A 107 -12.05 31.27 12.57
CA VAL A 107 -13.41 31.72 12.91
C VAL A 107 -13.62 31.74 14.43
N ALA A 108 -13.10 30.75 15.16
CA ALA A 108 -13.16 30.75 16.61
C ALA A 108 -12.46 31.97 17.23
N VAL A 109 -11.25 32.30 16.75
CA VAL A 109 -10.50 33.48 17.20
C VAL A 109 -11.26 34.77 16.89
N LEU A 110 -11.81 34.91 15.68
CA LEU A 110 -12.63 36.08 15.31
C LEU A 110 -13.88 36.21 16.20
N LEU A 111 -14.55 35.10 16.52
CA LEU A 111 -15.69 35.08 17.44
C LEU A 111 -15.29 35.27 18.92
N ILE A 112 -14.03 35.03 19.28
CA ILE A 112 -13.51 35.33 20.61
C ILE A 112 -13.26 36.83 20.76
N LEU A 113 -12.72 37.46 19.72
CA LEU A 113 -12.37 38.89 19.73
C LEU A 113 -13.57 39.81 19.51
N SER A 114 -14.66 39.33 18.90
CA SER A 114 -15.86 40.14 18.64
C SER A 114 -16.72 40.39 19.88
N LYS A 115 -17.71 41.28 19.75
CA LYS A 115 -18.80 41.51 20.70
C LYS A 115 -19.94 40.47 20.64
N ALA A 116 -19.82 39.46 19.77
CA ALA A 116 -20.85 38.43 19.65
C ALA A 116 -20.97 37.60 20.94
N SER A 117 -22.17 37.05 21.19
CA SER A 117 -22.36 36.18 22.34
C SER A 117 -21.49 34.91 22.23
N ARG A 118 -20.96 34.43 23.37
CA ARG A 118 -20.08 33.24 23.42
C ARG A 118 -20.67 31.99 22.75
N TRP A 119 -22.00 31.90 22.69
CA TRP A 119 -22.72 30.78 22.10
C TRP A 119 -22.53 30.67 20.58
N TRP A 120 -22.24 31.78 19.89
CA TRP A 120 -21.91 31.75 18.46
C TRP A 120 -20.68 30.90 18.17
N ARG A 121 -19.78 30.71 19.13
CA ARG A 121 -18.58 29.87 18.96
C ARG A 121 -18.93 28.41 18.75
N VAL A 122 -20.12 27.94 19.14
CA VAL A 122 -20.58 26.56 18.86
C VAL A 122 -20.71 26.28 17.36
N ILE A 123 -20.90 27.30 16.52
CA ILE A 123 -21.03 27.14 15.07
C ILE A 123 -19.76 26.54 14.42
N ILE A 124 -18.61 26.62 15.08
CA ILE A 124 -17.36 26.04 14.58
C ILE A 124 -17.35 24.51 14.74
N LEU A 125 -18.23 23.93 15.55
CA LEU A 125 -18.20 22.50 15.88
C LEU A 125 -18.37 21.62 14.64
N PRO A 126 -19.40 21.78 13.77
CA PRO A 126 -19.53 20.95 12.57
C PRO A 126 -18.31 20.97 11.63
N PRO A 127 -17.77 22.13 11.19
CA PRO A 127 -16.60 22.14 10.31
C PRO A 127 -15.34 21.60 10.99
N LEU A 128 -15.19 21.79 12.30
CA LEU A 128 -14.08 21.23 13.07
C LEU A 128 -14.15 19.69 13.16
N LEU A 129 -15.32 19.14 13.51
CA LEU A 129 -15.55 17.68 13.55
C LEU A 129 -15.29 17.06 12.18
N PHE A 130 -15.75 17.72 11.10
CA PHE A 130 -15.52 17.27 9.74
C PHE A 130 -14.04 17.30 9.37
N GLY A 131 -13.33 18.39 9.69
CA GLY A 131 -11.89 18.53 9.44
C GLY A 131 -11.05 17.49 10.17
N ILE A 132 -11.32 17.27 11.47
CA ILE A 132 -10.62 16.24 12.26
C ILE A 132 -10.94 14.84 11.73
N GLY A 133 -12.22 14.53 11.45
CA GLY A 133 -12.62 13.24 10.91
C GLY A 133 -11.96 12.92 9.57
N ILE A 134 -11.90 13.91 8.66
CA ILE A 134 -11.14 13.80 7.40
C ILE A 134 -9.68 13.49 7.67
N LEU A 135 -9.04 14.22 8.58
CA LEU A 135 -7.61 14.10 8.83
C LEU A 135 -7.27 12.73 9.41
N VAL A 136 -8.03 12.26 10.41
CA VAL A 136 -7.85 10.93 11.03
C VAL A 136 -8.03 9.81 10.01
N ALA A 137 -9.07 9.86 9.18
CA ALA A 137 -9.28 8.89 8.12
C ALA A 137 -8.12 8.92 7.09
N ALA A 138 -7.67 10.11 6.69
CA ALA A 138 -6.60 10.28 5.72
C ALA A 138 -5.20 9.87 6.26
N LEU A 139 -4.98 9.88 7.59
CA LEU A 139 -3.79 9.30 8.21
C LEU A 139 -3.73 7.78 7.98
N LYS A 140 -4.88 7.11 7.91
CA LYS A 140 -5.02 5.69 7.55
C LYS A 140 -5.11 5.42 6.04
N GLY A 141 -4.98 6.46 5.21
CA GLY A 141 -4.98 6.33 3.74
C GLY A 141 -6.38 6.29 3.12
N LEU A 142 -7.40 6.72 3.87
CA LEU A 142 -8.79 6.75 3.43
C LEU A 142 -9.22 8.17 3.00
N CYS A 143 -9.98 8.21 1.91
CA CYS A 143 -10.73 9.36 1.46
C CYS A 143 -12.22 9.08 1.70
N LEU A 144 -12.88 9.91 2.50
CA LEU A 144 -14.30 9.74 2.85
C LEU A 144 -15.22 9.81 1.62
N ILE A 145 -14.87 10.62 0.62
CA ILE A 145 -15.64 10.72 -0.65
C ILE A 145 -15.63 9.40 -1.41
N LEU A 146 -14.47 8.73 -1.43
CA LEU A 146 -14.32 7.42 -2.07
C LEU A 146 -15.04 6.32 -1.28
N HIS A 147 -14.89 6.36 0.04
CA HIS A 147 -15.53 5.43 0.97
C HIS A 147 -17.06 5.47 0.84
N ASN A 148 -17.65 6.66 0.81
CA ASN A 148 -19.11 6.84 0.65
C ASN A 148 -19.64 6.27 -0.69
N LYS A 149 -18.78 6.20 -1.71
CA LYS A 149 -19.11 5.58 -3.00
C LYS A 149 -18.73 4.10 -3.08
N HIS A 150 -18.18 3.50 -2.02
CA HIS A 150 -17.55 2.18 -2.00
C HIS A 150 -16.56 1.97 -3.16
N THR A 151 -15.82 3.02 -3.49
CA THR A 151 -14.83 3.02 -4.57
C THR A 151 -13.42 3.19 -4.04
N ARG A 152 -12.43 2.74 -4.82
CA ARG A 152 -11.00 2.98 -4.63
C ARG A 152 -10.37 3.55 -5.89
N SER A 153 -9.25 4.23 -5.74
CA SER A 153 -8.36 4.57 -6.85
C SER A 153 -7.86 3.29 -7.52
N VAL A 154 -7.95 3.25 -8.84
CA VAL A 154 -7.36 2.19 -9.67
C VAL A 154 -5.84 2.23 -9.49
N ARG A 155 -5.19 1.07 -9.34
CA ARG A 155 -3.73 1.01 -9.17
C ARG A 155 -3.02 1.32 -10.49
N PRO A 156 -1.80 1.88 -10.46
CA PRO A 156 -1.10 2.26 -11.68
C PRO A 156 -0.98 1.13 -12.72
N TRP A 157 -0.70 -0.09 -12.28
CA TRP A 157 -0.62 -1.26 -13.15
C TRP A 157 -1.98 -1.78 -13.62
N GLU A 158 -3.08 -1.48 -12.93
CA GLU A 158 -4.44 -1.79 -13.39
C GLU A 158 -4.87 -0.80 -14.49
N GLN A 159 -4.41 0.46 -14.43
CA GLN A 159 -4.76 1.50 -15.42
C GLN A 159 -4.08 1.29 -16.77
N PHE A 160 -2.85 0.79 -16.76
CA PHE A 160 -2.02 0.65 -17.96
C PHE A 160 -1.71 -0.81 -18.30
N GLY A 161 -2.09 -1.76 -17.44
CA GLY A 161 -1.96 -3.19 -17.72
C GLY A 161 -2.94 -3.68 -18.77
N GLU A 162 -4.01 -2.90 -19.03
CA GLU A 162 -4.99 -3.12 -20.10
C GLU A 162 -4.57 -2.48 -21.45
N ASP A 163 -3.40 -1.83 -21.55
CA ASP A 163 -2.76 -1.54 -22.86
C ASP A 163 -2.27 -2.83 -23.56
N LEU A 164 -2.65 -4.00 -23.07
CA LEU A 164 -2.72 -5.23 -23.83
C LEU A 164 -4.13 -5.31 -24.42
N PRO A 165 -4.32 -4.90 -25.69
CA PRO A 165 -5.64 -4.88 -26.27
C PRO A 165 -6.24 -6.28 -26.23
N SER A 166 -7.36 -6.45 -25.53
CA SER A 166 -8.18 -7.66 -25.65
C SER A 166 -8.87 -7.74 -27.01
N PHE A 167 -8.91 -6.66 -27.80
CA PHE A 167 -9.48 -6.63 -29.15
C PHE A 167 -8.84 -5.52 -30.01
N VAL A 168 -7.58 -5.69 -30.42
CA VAL A 168 -7.07 -4.97 -31.60
C VAL A 168 -7.14 -5.97 -32.74
N GLU A 169 -8.22 -5.86 -33.52
CA GLU A 169 -8.23 -6.27 -34.92
C GLU A 169 -7.24 -5.35 -35.63
N GLY A 170 -5.99 -5.79 -35.73
CA GLY A 170 -4.93 -5.01 -36.37
C GLY A 170 -3.62 -5.79 -36.31
N ASP A 171 -2.97 -5.88 -37.47
CA ASP A 171 -2.02 -6.90 -37.94
C ASP A 171 -0.68 -7.08 -37.16
N ASP A 172 -0.57 -6.57 -35.93
CA ASP A 172 0.64 -6.66 -35.10
C ASP A 172 0.46 -7.58 -33.87
N GLU A 173 0.00 -8.79 -34.16
CA GLU A 173 -0.32 -9.83 -33.17
C GLU A 173 0.93 -10.35 -32.43
N THR A 174 2.09 -10.32 -33.10
CA THR A 174 3.36 -10.85 -32.59
C THR A 174 3.94 -10.02 -31.42
N ILE A 175 4.00 -8.69 -31.55
CA ILE A 175 4.48 -7.79 -30.49
C ILE A 175 3.57 -7.82 -29.26
N THR A 176 2.27 -8.02 -29.47
CA THR A 176 1.28 -8.14 -28.38
C THR A 176 1.44 -9.47 -27.64
N ALA A 177 1.69 -10.57 -28.35
CA ALA A 177 1.90 -11.89 -27.74
C ALA A 177 3.20 -11.95 -26.91
N GLU A 178 4.28 -11.33 -27.38
CA GLU A 178 5.55 -11.26 -26.64
C GLU A 178 5.40 -10.47 -25.33
N LYS A 179 4.76 -9.29 -25.37
CA LYS A 179 4.48 -8.50 -24.15
C LYS A 179 3.59 -9.24 -23.14
N ARG A 180 2.58 -10.00 -23.60
CA ARG A 180 1.78 -10.88 -22.72
C ARG A 180 2.63 -11.96 -22.08
N ARG A 181 3.52 -12.58 -22.85
CA ARG A 181 4.43 -13.63 -22.36
C ARG A 181 5.40 -13.07 -21.32
N GLU A 182 5.93 -11.87 -21.52
CA GLU A 182 6.79 -11.20 -20.54
C GLU A 182 6.07 -10.84 -19.24
N HIS A 183 4.84 -10.32 -19.32
CA HIS A 183 4.05 -10.05 -18.11
C HIS A 183 3.69 -11.35 -17.36
N ARG A 184 3.37 -12.44 -18.07
CA ARG A 184 3.22 -13.76 -17.44
C ARG A 184 4.52 -14.28 -16.84
N ALA A 185 5.67 -13.93 -17.42
CA ALA A 185 6.96 -14.32 -16.87
C ALA A 185 7.23 -13.69 -15.51
N SER A 186 6.77 -12.47 -15.21
CA SER A 186 6.88 -11.90 -13.85
C SER A 186 5.99 -12.62 -12.83
N LEU A 187 4.87 -13.23 -13.27
CA LEU A 187 4.01 -14.07 -12.42
C LEU A 187 4.49 -15.53 -12.31
N SER A 188 5.48 -15.93 -13.10
CA SER A 188 6.01 -17.29 -13.06
C SER A 188 6.89 -17.54 -11.83
N THR A 189 6.94 -18.80 -11.37
CA THR A 189 7.73 -19.23 -10.20
C THR A 189 9.22 -18.96 -10.34
N PHE A 190 9.77 -18.94 -11.55
CA PHE A 190 11.19 -18.64 -11.81
C PHE A 190 11.33 -17.42 -12.73
N GLY A 191 10.49 -16.41 -12.48
CA GLY A 191 10.34 -15.21 -13.29
C GLY A 191 11.44 -14.16 -13.11
N ARG A 192 11.26 -12.99 -13.72
CA ARG A 192 12.19 -11.87 -13.49
C ARG A 192 12.14 -11.40 -12.03
N ALA A 193 13.13 -10.59 -11.64
CA ALA A 193 13.17 -9.95 -10.34
C ALA A 193 11.87 -9.17 -10.06
N ASN A 194 11.43 -9.14 -8.80
CA ASN A 194 10.20 -8.44 -8.37
C ASN A 194 10.43 -6.92 -8.28
N THR A 195 10.91 -6.31 -9.37
CA THR A 195 11.24 -4.88 -9.45
C THR A 195 10.37 -4.20 -10.51
N PHE A 196 9.78 -3.07 -10.15
CA PHE A 196 8.92 -2.30 -11.05
C PHE A 196 9.67 -1.26 -11.91
N ASN A 197 10.99 -1.16 -11.76
CA ASN A 197 11.80 -0.14 -12.46
C ASN A 197 11.85 -0.35 -13.98
N GLN A 198 11.65 -1.59 -14.44
CA GLN A 198 11.66 -1.95 -15.85
C GLN A 198 10.25 -1.89 -16.47
N GLU A 199 9.23 -1.59 -15.66
CA GLU A 199 7.84 -1.62 -16.10
C GLU A 199 7.43 -0.30 -16.75
N SER A 200 6.94 -0.36 -17.98
CA SER A 200 6.52 0.83 -18.75
C SER A 200 5.38 1.61 -18.06
N TRP A 201 4.47 0.93 -17.35
CA TRP A 201 3.40 1.57 -16.62
C TRP A 201 3.91 2.46 -15.47
N ALA A 202 5.06 2.11 -14.86
CA ALA A 202 5.63 2.86 -13.76
C ALA A 202 6.14 4.23 -14.24
N GLU A 203 6.81 4.25 -15.39
CA GLU A 203 7.26 5.50 -16.03
C GLU A 203 6.10 6.37 -16.50
N LYS A 204 5.09 5.76 -17.16
CA LYS A 204 3.85 6.45 -17.58
C LYS A 204 3.17 7.10 -16.38
N TYR A 205 3.02 6.35 -15.27
CA TYR A 205 2.41 6.88 -14.06
C TYR A 205 3.26 7.98 -13.40
N LYS A 206 4.60 7.85 -13.42
CA LYS A 206 5.50 8.89 -12.89
C LYS A 206 5.30 10.21 -13.61
N LYS A 207 5.23 10.21 -14.95
CA LYS A 207 5.04 11.38 -15.82
C LYS A 207 3.66 12.06 -15.68
N LYS A 208 2.65 11.35 -15.17
CA LYS A 208 1.29 11.89 -14.98
C LYS A 208 1.30 13.06 -13.97
N PRO A 209 0.68 14.22 -14.30
CA PRO A 209 0.70 15.39 -13.43
C PRO A 209 -0.06 15.13 -12.12
N VAL A 210 0.37 15.78 -11.04
CA VAL A 210 -0.15 15.54 -9.67
C VAL A 210 -1.66 15.78 -9.59
N LEU A 211 -2.18 16.82 -10.23
CA LEU A 211 -3.62 17.11 -10.24
C LEU A 211 -4.43 15.96 -10.87
N ARG A 212 -3.93 15.38 -11.97
CA ARG A 212 -4.57 14.21 -12.61
C ARG A 212 -4.43 12.94 -11.77
N LYS A 213 -3.41 12.84 -10.90
CA LYS A 213 -3.30 11.79 -9.88
C LYS A 213 -4.29 12.00 -8.73
N VAL A 214 -4.60 13.24 -8.33
CA VAL A 214 -5.64 13.51 -7.33
C VAL A 214 -7.00 13.06 -7.84
N PHE A 215 -7.32 13.35 -9.10
CA PHE A 215 -8.60 12.97 -9.74
C PHE A 215 -8.49 11.72 -10.61
N ASP A 216 -7.68 10.76 -10.16
CA ASP A 216 -7.47 9.52 -10.91
C ASP A 216 -8.72 8.63 -11.01
N GLN A 217 -8.68 7.70 -11.97
CA GLN A 217 -9.70 6.68 -12.20
C GLN A 217 -10.06 5.92 -10.93
N LYS A 218 -11.32 5.50 -10.84
CA LYS A 218 -11.93 4.87 -9.67
C LYS A 218 -12.55 3.56 -10.10
N THR A 219 -12.41 2.53 -9.26
CA THR A 219 -13.08 1.24 -9.41
C THR A 219 -13.76 0.84 -8.10
N TRP A 220 -14.70 -0.08 -8.18
CA TRP A 220 -15.42 -0.57 -7.00
C TRP A 220 -14.52 -1.44 -6.11
N VAL A 221 -14.73 -1.34 -4.80
CA VAL A 221 -14.07 -2.25 -3.85
C VAL A 221 -14.80 -3.60 -3.92
N GLN A 222 -14.16 -4.60 -4.52
CA GLN A 222 -14.73 -5.93 -4.72
C GLN A 222 -14.87 -6.69 -3.39
N ASP A 223 -13.80 -6.72 -2.59
CA ASP A 223 -13.74 -7.47 -1.33
C ASP A 223 -14.62 -6.85 -0.23
N GLU A 224 -15.49 -7.65 0.37
CA GLU A 224 -16.37 -7.26 1.47
C GLU A 224 -15.60 -7.08 2.79
N THR A 225 -14.57 -7.89 3.04
CA THR A 225 -13.73 -7.79 4.24
C THR A 225 -13.01 -6.45 4.28
N VAL A 226 -12.49 -6.01 3.13
CA VAL A 226 -11.87 -4.69 3.00
C VAL A 226 -12.89 -3.60 3.29
N ARG A 227 -14.13 -3.70 2.77
CA ARG A 227 -15.19 -2.72 3.04
C ARG A 227 -15.50 -2.62 4.53
N LYS A 228 -15.72 -3.74 5.21
CA LYS A 228 -15.93 -3.78 6.67
C LYS A 228 -14.80 -3.11 7.45
N LEU A 229 -13.56 -3.33 7.03
CA LEU A 229 -12.40 -2.72 7.66
C LEU A 229 -12.34 -1.20 7.41
N GLN A 230 -12.70 -0.74 6.21
CA GLN A 230 -12.82 0.69 5.92
C GLN A 230 -13.94 1.34 6.74
N ASP A 231 -15.10 0.69 6.87
CA ASP A 231 -16.24 1.17 7.67
C ASP A 231 -15.84 1.36 9.14
N ASN A 232 -15.15 0.37 9.72
CA ASN A 232 -14.64 0.46 11.08
C ASN A 232 -13.67 1.63 11.26
N ILE A 233 -12.77 1.86 10.30
CA ILE A 233 -11.82 2.99 10.38
C ILE A 233 -12.55 4.33 10.26
N VAL A 234 -13.56 4.42 9.40
CA VAL A 234 -14.35 5.65 9.24
C VAL A 234 -15.16 5.94 10.51
N LEU A 235 -15.80 4.91 11.09
CA LEU A 235 -16.50 5.03 12.38
C LEU A 235 -15.54 5.49 13.49
N GLN A 236 -14.37 4.86 13.60
CA GLN A 236 -13.33 5.28 14.55
C GLN A 236 -12.86 6.72 14.29
N SER A 237 -12.78 7.15 13.03
CA SER A 237 -12.36 8.51 12.67
C SER A 237 -13.38 9.56 13.14
N TYR A 238 -14.69 9.27 13.01
CA TYR A 238 -15.73 10.12 13.57
C TYR A 238 -15.75 10.10 15.10
N LEU A 239 -15.50 8.95 15.72
CA LEU A 239 -15.38 8.87 17.17
C LEU A 239 -14.22 9.75 17.69
N TRP A 240 -13.05 9.65 17.06
CA TRP A 240 -11.90 10.50 17.37
C TRP A 240 -12.19 11.98 17.12
N SER A 241 -12.96 12.32 16.08
CA SER A 241 -13.31 13.72 15.83
C SER A 241 -14.19 14.29 16.93
N VAL A 242 -15.15 13.51 17.46
CA VAL A 242 -15.97 13.92 18.62
C VAL A 242 -15.13 14.06 19.88
N ILE A 243 -14.29 13.06 20.18
CA ILE A 243 -13.42 13.04 21.38
C ILE A 243 -12.49 14.26 21.42
N ILE A 244 -11.98 14.70 20.26
CA ILE A 244 -11.05 15.85 20.18
C ILE A 244 -11.82 17.17 20.01
N GLY A 245 -12.81 17.19 19.12
CA GLY A 245 -13.50 18.41 18.70
C GLY A 245 -14.42 18.98 19.78
N VAL A 246 -15.17 18.14 20.50
CA VAL A 246 -16.11 18.64 21.53
C VAL A 246 -15.38 19.35 22.67
N PRO A 247 -14.33 18.78 23.29
CA PRO A 247 -13.55 19.49 24.31
C PRO A 247 -12.91 20.78 23.79
N LEU A 248 -12.42 20.78 22.55
CA LEU A 248 -11.81 21.97 21.96
C LEU A 248 -12.82 23.11 21.77
N VAL A 249 -14.04 22.81 21.33
CA VAL A 249 -15.11 23.83 21.24
C VAL A 249 -15.57 24.27 22.62
N ALA A 250 -15.69 23.35 23.58
CA ALA A 250 -16.04 23.71 24.95
C ALA A 250 -15.02 24.69 25.55
N LEU A 251 -13.73 24.47 25.30
CA LEU A 251 -12.66 25.40 25.67
C LEU A 251 -12.87 26.77 25.00
N PHE A 252 -13.12 26.81 23.69
CA PHE A 252 -13.38 28.07 23.00
C PHE A 252 -14.63 28.81 23.50
N VAL A 253 -15.69 28.10 23.89
CA VAL A 253 -16.91 28.70 24.46
C VAL A 253 -16.66 29.24 25.87
N ALA A 254 -15.81 28.58 26.66
CA ALA A 254 -15.49 28.98 28.03
C ALA A 254 -14.62 30.24 28.12
N LEU A 255 -13.84 30.56 27.08
CA LEU A 255 -13.03 31.77 27.04
C LEU A 255 -13.92 33.04 27.13
N PRO A 256 -13.49 34.12 27.83
CA PRO A 256 -14.23 35.38 27.84
C PRO A 256 -14.24 36.05 26.45
N SER A 257 -15.11 37.04 26.24
CA SER A 257 -15.12 37.85 25.01
C SER A 257 -14.08 38.97 25.10
N GLY A 258 -13.37 39.21 24.01
CA GLY A 258 -12.39 40.29 23.91
C GLY A 258 -13.02 41.68 23.68
N ASN A 259 -14.23 41.72 23.12
CA ASN A 259 -15.01 42.95 22.84
C ASN A 259 -14.28 44.00 21.98
N TYR A 260 -13.40 43.58 21.06
CA TYR A 260 -12.60 44.48 20.23
C TYR A 260 -13.40 45.15 19.11
N TYR A 261 -14.36 44.46 18.50
CA TYR A 261 -15.21 44.99 17.43
C TYR A 261 -16.64 44.47 17.51
#